data_AF-A0A935CQQ3-F1
#
_entry.id   AF-A0A935CQQ3-F1
#
_cell.length_a   1.000
_cell.length_b   1.000
_cell.length_c   1.000
_cell.angle_alpha   90.00
_cell.angle_beta   90.00
_cell.angle_gamma   90.00
#
_symmetry.space_group_name_H-M   'P 1'
#
loop_
_entity.id
_entity.type
_entity.pdbx_description
1 polymer ?
#
loop_
_entity_poly.entity_id
_entity_poly.type
_entity_poly.pdbx_seq_one_letter_code
_entity_poly.pdbx_strand_id
1 'polypeptide(L)'
;MTAHQSDSQPHSAGVERLRRALAGDDGGLTHAEVLAQLPTYCEAERLGLPVAQQYPELTAHLDTCPSCTQELVALQEAMSWQEAGPMPLPAGAGQPDLWFLQPRADRLRQAVTTMTQALVKTLLSSVQQRRLRYQLDPFFDRVAELGGQFRLAPAAAPQPLAVGESEPSPSRDLLIATYLAAEALSRLLPPAAWTAQPLERTTLALIHQEATRAAQTVGLDGDQAHSFVEHFTTLILHDARSLARSAPIERVEA
;
A
#
# COMPACT_ATOMS: atom_id res chain seq x y z
N MET A 1 42.34 -9.96 57.40
CA MET A 1 42.09 -9.17 56.18
C MET A 1 42.15 -10.12 55.01
N THR A 2 41.00 -10.70 54.66
CA THR A 2 40.81 -11.76 53.66
C THR A 2 40.38 -11.12 52.35
N ALA A 3 41.25 -11.17 51.33
CA ALA A 3 40.91 -10.77 49.97
C ALA A 3 40.40 -12.01 49.21
N HIS A 4 39.10 -12.05 48.92
CA HIS A 4 38.53 -12.94 47.93
C HIS A 4 38.92 -12.43 46.53
N GLN A 5 39.86 -13.12 45.89
CA GLN A 5 40.03 -13.07 44.44
C GLN A 5 38.96 -13.95 43.82
N SER A 6 37.97 -13.32 43.20
CA SER A 6 36.98 -13.98 42.36
C SER A 6 37.62 -14.40 41.04
N ASP A 7 37.93 -15.68 40.93
CA ASP A 7 38.09 -16.39 39.66
C ASP A 7 36.90 -16.09 38.75
N SER A 8 37.13 -15.28 37.73
CA SER A 8 36.15 -14.99 36.68
C SER A 8 36.71 -15.41 35.33
N GLN A 9 36.48 -16.69 35.04
CA GLN A 9 36.11 -17.26 33.74
C GLN A 9 37.17 -17.41 32.62
N PRO A 10 37.60 -18.67 32.36
CA PRO A 10 38.13 -19.10 31.06
C PRO A 10 37.02 -19.49 30.05
N HIS A 11 35.73 -19.26 30.35
CA HIS A 11 34.60 -19.74 29.54
C HIS A 11 34.31 -18.90 28.28
N SER A 12 34.75 -17.65 28.18
CA SER A 12 34.46 -16.79 27.01
C SER A 12 35.26 -17.17 25.77
N ALA A 13 36.52 -17.59 25.93
CA ALA A 13 37.41 -17.91 24.80
C ALA A 13 37.05 -19.23 24.07
N GLY A 14 36.30 -20.12 24.73
CA GLY A 14 35.84 -21.39 24.16
C GLY A 14 34.55 -21.23 23.35
N VAL A 15 33.59 -20.46 23.88
CA VAL A 15 32.33 -20.14 23.19
C VAL A 15 32.60 -19.36 21.90
N GLU A 16 33.56 -18.44 21.93
CA GLU A 16 33.89 -17.64 20.75
C GLU A 16 34.67 -18.40 19.68
N ARG A 17 35.41 -19.45 20.06
CA ARG A 17 36.03 -20.40 19.12
C ARG A 17 34.99 -21.31 18.48
N LEU A 18 34.00 -21.78 19.24
CA LEU A 18 32.92 -22.62 18.73
C LEU A 18 31.98 -21.83 17.80
N ARG A 19 31.75 -20.54 18.09
CA ARG A 19 31.00 -19.63 17.20
C ARG A 19 31.70 -19.40 15.86
N ARG A 20 33.03 -19.19 15.87
CA ARG A 20 33.84 -19.07 14.65
C ARG A 20 33.88 -20.35 13.82
N ALA A 21 34.05 -21.50 14.46
CA ALA A 21 34.05 -22.80 13.79
C ALA A 21 32.68 -23.18 13.17
N LEU A 22 31.57 -22.76 13.79
CA LEU A 22 30.22 -22.99 13.25
C LEU A 22 29.82 -21.99 12.16
N ALA A 23 30.47 -20.83 12.09
CA ALA A 23 30.29 -19.83 11.03
C ALA A 23 31.18 -20.07 9.81
N GLY A 24 32.03 -21.11 9.82
CA GLY A 24 32.98 -21.40 8.74
C GLY A 24 34.16 -20.43 8.66
N ASP A 25 34.48 -19.72 9.74
CA ASP A 25 35.54 -18.73 9.78
C ASP A 25 36.88 -19.36 10.21
N ASP A 26 37.51 -20.05 9.25
CA ASP A 26 38.87 -20.61 9.37
C ASP A 26 39.97 -19.58 9.07
N GLY A 27 39.68 -18.28 9.18
CA GLY A 27 40.61 -17.19 8.85
C GLY A 27 40.28 -16.52 7.52
N GLY A 28 38.99 -16.30 7.27
CA GLY A 28 38.54 -15.56 6.09
C GLY A 28 38.84 -14.07 6.17
N LEU A 29 38.49 -13.35 5.09
CA LEU A 29 38.69 -11.91 4.96
C LEU A 29 38.09 -11.15 6.15
N THR A 30 38.86 -10.21 6.68
CA THR A 30 38.38 -9.25 7.66
C THR A 30 37.41 -8.25 7.02
N HIS A 31 36.55 -7.62 7.83
CA HIS A 31 35.64 -6.55 7.35
C HIS A 31 36.37 -5.48 6.52
N ALA A 32 37.57 -5.07 6.94
CA ALA A 32 38.33 -4.06 6.23
C ALA A 32 38.80 -4.54 4.84
N GLU A 33 39.22 -5.80 4.74
CA GLU A 33 39.63 -6.41 3.47
C GLU A 33 38.43 -6.63 2.54
N VAL A 34 37.27 -7.00 3.08
CA VAL A 34 36.01 -7.09 2.35
C VAL A 34 35.65 -5.74 1.74
N LEU A 35 35.60 -4.68 2.56
CA LEU A 35 35.28 -3.32 2.08
C LEU A 35 36.25 -2.83 1.00
N ALA A 36 37.54 -3.19 1.11
CA ALA A 36 38.54 -2.83 0.11
C ALA A 36 38.33 -3.55 -1.23
N GLN A 37 37.80 -4.77 -1.22
CA GLN A 37 37.57 -5.59 -2.41
C GLN A 37 36.18 -5.39 -3.04
N LEU A 38 35.20 -4.87 -2.28
CA LEU A 38 33.83 -4.65 -2.74
C LEU A 38 33.72 -3.87 -4.07
N PRO A 39 34.47 -2.78 -4.33
CA PRO A 39 34.36 -2.06 -5.59
C PRO A 39 34.69 -2.92 -6.82
N THR A 40 35.77 -3.71 -6.75
CA THR A 40 36.18 -4.59 -7.83
C THR A 40 35.22 -5.78 -7.98
N TYR A 41 34.69 -6.28 -6.87
CA TYR A 41 33.65 -7.31 -6.88
C TYR A 41 32.36 -6.83 -7.59
N CYS A 42 31.85 -5.64 -7.27
CA CYS A 42 30.69 -5.05 -7.93
C CYS A 42 30.93 -4.83 -9.42
N GLU A 43 32.14 -4.40 -9.81
CA GLU A 43 32.46 -4.20 -11.22
C GLU A 43 32.52 -5.53 -11.99
N ALA A 44 33.06 -6.60 -11.39
CA ALA A 44 33.08 -7.92 -11.97
C ALA A 44 31.65 -8.51 -12.11
N GLU A 45 30.81 -8.33 -11.10
CA GLU A 45 29.40 -8.77 -11.13
C GLU A 45 28.63 -8.04 -12.24
N ARG A 46 28.83 -6.71 -12.36
CA ARG A 46 28.24 -5.88 -13.41
C ARG A 46 28.64 -6.34 -14.81
N LEU A 47 29.90 -6.77 -14.99
CA LEU A 47 30.39 -7.32 -16.26
C LEU A 47 29.90 -8.75 -16.53
N GLY A 48 29.09 -9.34 -15.64
CA GLY A 48 28.58 -10.70 -15.76
C GLY A 48 29.64 -11.77 -15.55
N LEU A 49 30.74 -11.43 -14.87
CA LEU A 49 31.81 -12.38 -14.55
C LEU A 49 31.35 -13.32 -13.43
N PRO A 50 31.87 -14.56 -13.37
CA PRO A 50 31.50 -15.53 -12.34
C PRO A 50 32.13 -15.16 -10.98
N VAL A 51 31.56 -14.17 -10.29
CA VAL A 51 32.12 -13.58 -9.06
C VAL A 51 32.29 -14.56 -7.92
N ALA A 52 31.39 -15.54 -7.77
CA ALA A 52 31.53 -16.60 -6.77
C ALA A 52 32.75 -17.52 -7.00
N GLN A 53 33.24 -17.60 -8.25
CA GLN A 53 34.46 -18.36 -8.57
C GLN A 53 35.72 -17.48 -8.44
N GLN A 54 35.60 -16.18 -8.73
CA GLN A 54 36.73 -15.24 -8.69
C GLN A 54 37.01 -14.71 -7.27
N TYR A 55 35.98 -14.61 -6.43
CA TYR A 55 36.05 -14.07 -5.07
C TYR A 55 35.34 -15.00 -4.06
N PRO A 56 35.71 -16.29 -3.98
CA PRO A 56 34.96 -17.28 -3.19
C PRO A 56 34.92 -16.94 -1.70
N GLU A 57 36.02 -16.42 -1.13
CA GLU A 57 36.11 -16.04 0.28
C GLU A 57 35.27 -14.79 0.61
N LEU A 58 35.21 -13.84 -0.34
CA LEU A 58 34.39 -12.64 -0.22
C LEU A 58 32.89 -12.98 -0.29
N THR A 59 32.49 -13.85 -1.23
CA THR A 59 31.10 -14.30 -1.34
C THR A 59 30.66 -15.04 -0.07
N ALA A 60 31.48 -15.96 0.45
CA ALA A 60 31.18 -16.66 1.70
C ALA A 60 31.07 -15.71 2.90
N HIS A 61 31.90 -14.67 2.96
CA HIS A 61 31.81 -13.64 4.00
C HIS A 61 30.52 -12.82 3.87
N LEU A 62 30.15 -12.41 2.65
CA LEU A 62 28.92 -11.65 2.41
C LEU A 62 27.67 -12.46 2.81
N ASP A 63 27.65 -13.76 2.51
CA ASP A 63 26.53 -14.65 2.89
C ASP A 63 26.32 -14.76 4.42
N THR A 64 27.36 -14.48 5.21
CA THR A 64 27.36 -14.66 6.66
C THR A 64 27.42 -13.35 7.45
N CYS A 65 27.82 -12.24 6.81
CA CYS A 65 27.97 -10.93 7.43
C CYS A 65 26.94 -9.91 6.91
N PRO A 66 25.89 -9.58 7.69
CA PRO A 66 24.87 -8.62 7.29
C PRO A 66 25.41 -7.19 7.06
N SER A 67 26.43 -6.79 7.83
CA SER A 67 27.02 -5.45 7.71
C SER A 67 27.71 -5.26 6.37
N CYS A 68 28.52 -6.23 5.93
CA CYS A 68 29.18 -6.18 4.63
C CYS A 68 28.18 -6.30 3.48
N THR A 69 27.11 -7.08 3.65
CA THR A 69 26.01 -7.16 2.66
C THR A 69 25.32 -5.81 2.47
N GLN A 70 25.09 -5.07 3.55
CA GLN A 70 24.47 -3.75 3.47
C GLN A 70 25.35 -2.75 2.70
N GLU A 71 26.67 -2.78 2.93
CA GLU A 71 27.64 -1.94 2.21
C GLU A 71 27.73 -2.31 0.72
N LEU A 72 27.64 -3.61 0.39
CA LEU A 72 27.54 -4.07 -1.00
C LEU A 72 26.30 -3.48 -1.70
N VAL A 73 25.12 -3.56 -1.07
CA VAL A 73 23.87 -3.01 -1.62
C VAL A 73 24.00 -1.50 -1.84
N ALA A 74 24.51 -0.77 -0.85
CA ALA A 74 24.70 0.68 -0.95
C ALA A 74 25.65 1.07 -2.10
N LEU A 75 26.71 0.28 -2.29
CA LEU A 75 27.66 0.50 -3.38
C LEU A 75 27.05 0.20 -4.75
N GLN A 76 26.31 -0.90 -4.90
CA GLN A 76 25.58 -1.25 -6.13
C GLN A 76 24.54 -0.17 -6.49
N GLU A 77 23.80 0.35 -5.50
CA GLU A 77 22.89 1.48 -5.70
C GLU A 77 23.66 2.70 -6.21
N ALA A 78 24.74 3.12 -5.54
CA ALA A 78 25.54 4.26 -5.96
C ALA A 78 26.10 4.12 -7.39
N MET A 79 26.55 2.92 -7.78
CA MET A 79 27.01 2.63 -9.13
C MET A 79 25.87 2.71 -10.15
N SER A 80 24.68 2.20 -9.82
CA SER A 80 23.49 2.29 -10.69
C SER A 80 23.08 3.74 -10.97
N TRP A 81 23.24 4.64 -9.99
CA TRP A 81 22.97 6.07 -10.14
C TRP A 81 24.03 6.78 -11.00
N GLN A 82 25.29 6.32 -11.00
CA GLN A 82 26.35 6.89 -11.84
C GLN A 82 26.25 6.45 -13.31
N GLU A 83 25.83 5.22 -13.56
CA GLU A 83 25.68 4.68 -14.93
C GLU A 83 24.39 5.14 -15.60
N ALA A 84 23.35 5.39 -14.81
CA ALA A 84 22.22 6.21 -15.20
C ALA A 84 22.65 7.69 -15.24
N GLY A 85 23.70 8.04 -16.00
CA GLY A 85 23.93 9.42 -16.45
C GLY A 85 22.58 9.96 -16.94
N PRO A 86 22.22 11.23 -16.65
CA PRO A 86 20.84 11.70 -16.61
C PRO A 86 20.09 11.23 -17.84
N MET A 87 19.37 10.13 -17.69
CA MET A 87 18.65 9.52 -18.79
C MET A 87 17.59 10.56 -19.12
N PRO A 88 17.48 11.05 -20.36
CA PRO A 88 16.34 11.86 -20.73
C PRO A 88 15.14 10.92 -20.59
N LEU A 89 14.52 10.94 -19.41
CA LEU A 89 13.21 10.36 -19.19
C LEU A 89 12.37 10.93 -20.33
N PRO A 90 11.88 10.10 -21.28
CA PRO A 90 10.94 10.61 -22.25
C PRO A 90 9.81 11.20 -21.40
N ALA A 91 9.63 12.52 -21.52
CA ALA A 91 8.59 13.25 -20.82
C ALA A 91 7.25 12.70 -21.32
N GLY A 92 6.79 11.59 -20.72
CA GLY A 92 5.67 10.83 -21.27
C GLY A 92 5.70 9.31 -21.03
N ALA A 93 6.81 8.70 -20.58
CA ALA A 93 6.73 7.34 -20.04
C ALA A 93 6.07 7.40 -18.65
N GLY A 94 4.74 7.47 -18.65
CA GLY A 94 3.96 7.27 -17.43
C GLY A 94 4.45 5.99 -16.75
N GLN A 95 4.64 6.05 -15.44
CA GLN A 95 5.01 4.87 -14.65
C GLN A 95 4.08 3.72 -15.04
N PRO A 96 4.61 2.49 -15.23
CA PRO A 96 3.77 1.35 -15.58
C PRO A 96 2.65 1.24 -14.54
N ASP A 97 1.41 1.16 -15.02
CA ASP A 97 0.23 1.14 -14.17
C ASP A 97 0.08 -0.25 -13.55
N LEU A 98 0.73 -0.46 -12.40
CA LEU A 98 0.75 -1.73 -11.65
C LEU A 98 -0.53 -1.98 -10.84
N TRP A 99 -1.60 -1.23 -11.08
CA TRP A 99 -2.85 -1.31 -10.33
C TRP A 99 -3.48 -2.72 -10.32
N PHE A 100 -3.24 -3.55 -11.33
CA PHE A 100 -3.78 -4.90 -11.43
C PHE A 100 -3.22 -5.87 -10.38
N LEU A 101 -2.05 -5.55 -9.78
CA LEU A 101 -1.43 -6.37 -8.74
C LEU A 101 -2.06 -6.17 -7.35
N GLN A 102 -2.83 -5.09 -7.16
CA GLN A 102 -3.39 -4.77 -5.87
C GLN A 102 -4.64 -5.62 -5.55
N PRO A 103 -4.79 -6.10 -4.29
CA PRO A 103 -6.03 -6.71 -3.82
C PRO A 103 -7.24 -5.82 -4.12
N ARG A 104 -8.40 -6.43 -4.41
CA ARG A 104 -9.63 -5.69 -4.69
C ARG A 104 -10.00 -4.71 -3.57
N ALA A 105 -9.82 -5.13 -2.31
CA ALA A 105 -10.13 -4.31 -1.14
C ALA A 105 -9.33 -3.00 -1.14
N ASP A 106 -8.04 -3.06 -1.50
CA ASP A 106 -7.16 -1.89 -1.54
C ASP A 106 -7.53 -0.94 -2.69
N ARG A 107 -7.89 -1.50 -3.86
CA ARG A 107 -8.36 -0.71 -4.99
C ARG A 107 -9.66 0.03 -4.67
N LEU A 108 -10.62 -0.65 -4.03
CA LEU A 108 -11.86 -0.01 -3.58
C LEU A 108 -11.58 1.05 -2.52
N ARG A 109 -10.72 0.76 -1.54
CA ARG A 109 -10.28 1.71 -0.51
C ARG A 109 -9.70 2.98 -1.14
N GLN A 110 -8.82 2.83 -2.13
CA GLN A 110 -8.21 3.97 -2.82
C GLN A 110 -9.27 4.78 -3.58
N ALA A 111 -10.13 4.14 -4.38
CA ALA A 111 -11.19 4.82 -5.12
C ALA A 111 -12.13 5.60 -4.20
N VAL A 112 -12.63 4.96 -3.13
CA VAL A 112 -13.50 5.61 -2.13
C VAL A 112 -12.78 6.75 -1.45
N THR A 113 -11.51 6.57 -1.05
CA THR A 113 -10.72 7.63 -0.42
C THR A 113 -10.60 8.86 -1.32
N THR A 114 -10.24 8.67 -2.59
CA THR A 114 -10.10 9.76 -3.56
C THR A 114 -11.44 10.46 -3.81
N MET A 115 -12.52 9.70 -4.01
CA MET A 115 -13.85 10.26 -4.24
C MET A 115 -14.37 11.02 -3.02
N THR A 116 -14.24 10.46 -1.81
CA THR A 116 -14.66 11.13 -0.57
C THR A 116 -13.84 12.39 -0.33
N GLN A 117 -12.52 12.37 -0.57
CA GLN A 117 -11.71 13.59 -0.46
C GLN A 117 -12.16 14.68 -1.42
N ALA A 118 -12.52 14.32 -2.67
CA ALA A 118 -13.07 15.27 -3.63
C ALA A 118 -14.42 15.84 -3.17
N LEU A 119 -15.34 14.98 -2.74
CA LEU A 119 -16.66 15.39 -2.22
C LEU A 119 -16.56 16.27 -0.97
N VAL A 120 -15.71 15.91 -0.02
CA VAL A 120 -15.52 16.67 1.22
C VAL A 120 -14.84 18.01 0.94
N LYS A 121 -13.98 18.09 -0.08
CA LYS A 121 -13.40 19.35 -0.54
C LYS A 121 -14.44 20.30 -1.16
N THR A 122 -15.44 19.77 -1.86
CA THR A 122 -16.49 20.57 -2.52
C THR A 122 -17.65 20.92 -1.58
N LEU A 123 -18.06 19.98 -0.73
CA LEU A 123 -19.30 20.10 0.05
C LEU A 123 -19.09 20.58 1.49
N LEU A 124 -17.90 20.42 2.07
CA LEU A 124 -17.67 20.68 3.49
C LEU A 124 -16.55 21.70 3.75
N SER A 125 -16.56 22.28 4.95
CA SER A 125 -15.54 23.23 5.41
C SER A 125 -14.16 22.60 5.63
N SER A 126 -13.11 23.42 5.62
CA SER A 126 -11.71 22.98 5.84
C SER A 126 -11.46 22.29 7.18
N VAL A 127 -12.31 22.54 8.20
CA VAL A 127 -12.25 21.85 9.48
C VAL A 127 -12.69 20.39 9.32
N GLN A 128 -13.80 20.14 8.61
CA GLN A 128 -14.30 18.79 8.35
C GLN A 128 -13.38 18.02 7.39
N GLN A 129 -12.75 18.70 6.42
CA GLN A 129 -11.73 18.11 5.55
C GLN A 129 -10.55 17.53 6.33
N ARG A 130 -10.11 18.21 7.40
CA ARG A 130 -9.04 17.71 8.27
C ARG A 130 -9.48 16.50 9.09
N ARG A 131 -10.74 16.47 9.55
CA ARG A 131 -11.31 15.33 10.29
C ARG A 131 -11.33 14.05 9.46
N LEU A 132 -11.67 14.14 8.17
CA LEU A 132 -11.68 12.98 7.26
C LEU A 132 -10.37 12.18 7.31
N ARG A 133 -9.22 12.85 7.38
CA ARG A 133 -7.90 12.18 7.41
C ARG A 133 -7.75 11.22 8.59
N TYR A 134 -8.35 11.53 9.73
CA TYR A 134 -8.32 10.69 10.92
C TYR A 134 -9.42 9.61 10.91
N GLN A 135 -10.39 9.71 10.00
CA GLN A 135 -11.52 8.79 9.88
C GLN A 135 -11.29 7.68 8.87
N LEU A 136 -10.46 7.92 7.83
CA LEU A 136 -10.24 6.97 6.73
C LEU A 136 -9.68 5.63 7.21
N ASP A 137 -8.53 5.63 7.89
CA ASP A 137 -7.88 4.37 8.29
C ASP A 137 -8.73 3.57 9.28
N PRO A 138 -9.26 4.16 10.39
CA PRO A 138 -10.13 3.42 11.30
C PRO A 138 -11.40 2.89 10.62
N PHE A 139 -11.94 3.61 9.63
CA PHE A 139 -13.09 3.15 8.86
C PHE A 139 -12.75 1.89 8.06
N PHE A 140 -11.65 1.91 7.29
CA PHE A 140 -11.27 0.77 6.46
C PHE A 140 -10.76 -0.43 7.28
N ASP A 141 -10.08 -0.19 8.39
CA ASP A 141 -9.70 -1.25 9.33
C ASP A 141 -10.95 -1.97 9.84
N ARG A 142 -11.99 -1.22 10.19
CA ARG A 142 -13.26 -1.80 10.63
C ARG A 142 -14.00 -2.54 9.51
N VAL A 143 -13.96 -2.04 8.28
CA VAL A 143 -14.51 -2.75 7.11
C VAL A 143 -13.76 -4.08 6.90
N ALA A 144 -12.45 -4.10 7.08
CA ALA A 144 -11.63 -5.31 6.96
C ALA A 144 -11.94 -6.33 8.07
N GLU A 145 -12.08 -5.87 9.32
CA GLU A 145 -12.51 -6.71 10.47
C GLU A 145 -13.86 -7.39 10.23
N LEU A 146 -14.76 -6.72 9.49
CA LEU A 146 -16.08 -7.25 9.12
C LEU A 146 -16.02 -8.15 7.87
N GLY A 147 -14.83 -8.63 7.49
CA GLY A 147 -14.62 -9.55 6.37
C GLY A 147 -14.58 -8.88 5.00
N GLY A 148 -14.35 -7.57 4.93
CA GLY A 148 -14.23 -6.80 3.69
C GLY A 148 -15.54 -6.65 2.90
N GLN A 149 -16.65 -7.17 3.43
CA GLN A 149 -18.00 -6.99 2.90
C GLN A 149 -18.83 -6.25 3.93
N PHE A 150 -18.68 -4.93 3.99
CA PHE A 150 -19.55 -4.13 4.85
C PHE A 150 -20.93 -4.04 4.22
N ARG A 151 -21.79 -5.01 4.56
CA ARG A 151 -23.22 -4.92 4.27
C ARG A 151 -23.90 -4.25 5.45
N LEU A 152 -24.41 -3.04 5.25
CA LEU A 152 -25.50 -2.53 6.09
C LEU A 152 -26.70 -3.42 5.80
N ALA A 153 -26.91 -4.44 6.64
CA ALA A 153 -28.13 -5.23 6.57
C ALA A 153 -29.30 -4.25 6.77
N PRO A 154 -30.27 -4.16 5.84
CA PRO A 154 -31.32 -3.13 5.86
C PRO A 154 -32.27 -3.22 7.07
N ALA A 155 -32.14 -4.26 7.91
CA ALA A 155 -32.92 -4.46 9.13
C ALA A 155 -32.07 -4.49 10.41
N ALA A 156 -30.73 -4.43 10.31
CA ALA A 156 -29.88 -4.22 11.47
C ALA A 156 -29.71 -2.71 11.61
N ALA A 157 -30.09 -2.15 12.77
CA ALA A 157 -29.68 -0.80 13.11
C ALA A 157 -28.17 -0.68 12.82
N PRO A 158 -27.71 0.36 12.09
CA PRO A 158 -26.29 0.51 11.78
C PRO A 158 -25.57 0.37 13.11
N GLN A 159 -24.79 -0.70 13.29
CA GLN A 159 -23.93 -0.79 14.46
C GLN A 159 -23.07 0.45 14.34
N PRO A 160 -23.20 1.41 15.28
CA PRO A 160 -22.40 2.60 15.21
C PRO A 160 -20.97 2.11 15.12
N LEU A 161 -20.27 2.51 14.05
CA LEU A 161 -18.82 2.39 14.00
C LEU A 161 -18.38 3.12 15.26
N ALA A 162 -18.05 2.37 16.32
CA ALA A 162 -17.84 2.86 17.67
C ALA A 162 -16.48 3.57 17.74
N VAL A 163 -16.29 4.54 16.86
CA VAL A 163 -15.33 5.63 17.00
C VAL A 163 -16.03 6.58 17.96
N GLY A 164 -15.46 6.79 19.14
CA GLY A 164 -16.10 7.34 20.35
C GLY A 164 -16.65 8.78 20.28
N GLU A 165 -17.07 9.25 19.11
CA GLU A 165 -17.77 10.51 18.91
C GLU A 165 -19.27 10.21 18.71
N SER A 166 -20.07 10.50 19.74
CA SER A 166 -21.53 10.52 19.63
C SER A 166 -22.04 11.69 18.78
N GLU A 167 -21.16 12.58 18.33
CA GLU A 167 -21.52 13.70 17.48
C GLU A 167 -21.70 13.27 16.02
N PRO A 168 -22.72 13.83 15.32
CA PRO A 168 -22.84 13.68 13.89
C PRO A 168 -21.61 14.27 13.20
N SER A 169 -21.02 13.52 12.27
CA SER A 169 -19.83 13.95 11.53
C SER A 169 -20.13 13.90 10.03
N PRO A 170 -20.40 15.05 9.39
CA PRO A 170 -20.75 15.09 7.97
C PRO A 170 -19.67 14.46 7.06
N SER A 171 -18.39 14.55 7.43
CA SER A 171 -17.30 13.90 6.68
C SER A 171 -17.36 12.38 6.77
N ARG A 172 -17.72 11.83 7.95
CA ARG A 172 -17.93 10.41 8.16
C ARG A 172 -19.14 9.92 7.36
N ASP A 173 -20.22 10.69 7.36
CA ASP A 173 -21.46 10.33 6.68
C ASP A 173 -21.24 10.31 5.15
N LEU A 174 -20.52 11.29 4.60
CA LEU A 174 -20.09 11.28 3.20
C LEU A 174 -19.15 10.11 2.88
N LEU A 175 -18.22 9.75 3.77
CA LEU A 175 -17.33 8.59 3.59
C LEU A 175 -18.14 7.29 3.48
N ILE A 176 -19.08 7.08 4.41
CA ILE A 176 -19.95 5.90 4.42
C ILE A 176 -20.82 5.87 3.15
N ALA A 177 -21.46 6.98 2.80
CA ALA A 177 -22.31 7.07 1.61
C ALA A 177 -21.51 6.79 0.33
N THR A 178 -20.29 7.35 0.21
CA THR A 178 -19.39 7.09 -0.92
C THR A 178 -19.02 5.62 -1.01
N TYR A 179 -18.63 5.01 0.12
CA TYR A 179 -18.27 3.59 0.17
C TYR A 179 -19.43 2.69 -0.29
N LEU A 180 -20.64 2.91 0.24
CA LEU A 180 -21.81 2.09 -0.11
C LEU A 180 -22.16 2.19 -1.59
N ALA A 181 -22.17 3.41 -2.14
CA ALA A 181 -22.45 3.62 -3.55
C ALA A 181 -21.39 2.99 -4.44
N ALA A 182 -20.10 3.20 -4.13
CA ALA A 182 -18.98 2.61 -4.86
C ALA A 182 -18.99 1.07 -4.81
N GLU A 183 -19.21 0.48 -3.64
CA GLU A 183 -19.27 -0.97 -3.46
C GLU A 183 -20.46 -1.57 -4.24
N ALA A 184 -21.64 -0.95 -4.18
CA ALA A 184 -22.82 -1.35 -4.94
C ALA A 184 -22.55 -1.32 -6.45
N LEU A 185 -22.04 -0.20 -6.97
CA LEU A 185 -21.75 -0.04 -8.39
C LEU A 185 -20.66 -1.00 -8.88
N SER A 186 -19.61 -1.25 -8.07
CA SER A 186 -18.56 -2.21 -8.40
C SER A 186 -19.10 -3.64 -8.57
N ARG A 187 -20.24 -3.98 -7.93
CA ARG A 187 -20.89 -5.29 -8.04
C ARG A 187 -21.90 -5.34 -9.17
N LEU A 188 -22.67 -4.27 -9.36
CA LEU A 188 -23.80 -4.25 -10.29
C LEU A 188 -23.38 -3.96 -11.73
N LEU A 189 -22.30 -3.21 -11.93
CA LEU A 189 -21.85 -2.83 -13.27
C LEU A 189 -20.73 -3.76 -13.77
N PRO A 190 -20.92 -4.41 -14.93
CA PRO A 190 -19.87 -5.22 -15.52
C PRO A 190 -18.69 -4.34 -15.98
N PRO A 191 -17.47 -4.89 -16.08
CA PRO A 191 -16.29 -4.14 -16.54
C PRO A 191 -16.50 -3.39 -17.86
N ALA A 192 -17.23 -4.00 -18.80
CA ALA A 192 -17.54 -3.40 -20.10
C ALA A 192 -18.36 -2.10 -20.00
N ALA A 193 -19.26 -2.00 -19.03
CA ALA A 193 -20.10 -0.82 -18.84
C ALA A 193 -19.28 0.42 -18.47
N TRP A 194 -18.16 0.24 -17.77
CA TRP A 194 -17.25 1.34 -17.40
C TRP A 194 -16.38 1.84 -18.55
N THR A 195 -16.14 0.99 -19.55
CA THR A 195 -15.32 1.34 -20.72
C THR A 195 -16.12 1.99 -21.85
N ALA A 196 -17.45 1.83 -21.84
CA ALA A 196 -18.32 2.46 -22.81
C ALA A 196 -18.28 3.99 -22.65
N GLN A 197 -17.91 4.71 -23.72
CA GLN A 197 -18.04 6.16 -23.79
C GLN A 197 -18.86 6.58 -25.01
N PRO A 198 -19.95 7.36 -24.82
CA PRO A 198 -20.51 7.79 -23.53
C PRO A 198 -21.12 6.64 -22.72
N LEU A 199 -21.25 6.81 -21.40
CA LEU A 199 -21.99 5.85 -20.57
C LEU A 199 -23.46 5.79 -21.03
N GLU A 200 -24.01 4.59 -21.10
CA GLU A 200 -25.42 4.40 -21.46
C GLU A 200 -26.36 5.06 -20.44
N ARG A 201 -27.53 5.51 -20.91
CA ARG A 201 -28.54 6.16 -20.07
C ARG A 201 -28.99 5.28 -18.90
N THR A 202 -29.03 3.97 -19.11
CA THR A 202 -29.32 2.95 -18.10
C THR A 202 -28.25 2.92 -17.00
N THR A 203 -26.97 2.94 -17.38
CA THR A 203 -25.84 3.01 -16.45
C THR A 203 -25.86 4.30 -15.63
N LEU A 204 -26.14 5.44 -16.26
CA LEU A 204 -26.28 6.72 -15.56
C LEU A 204 -27.42 6.71 -14.54
N ALA A 205 -28.58 6.16 -14.92
CA ALA A 205 -29.73 6.04 -14.03
C ALA A 205 -29.40 5.14 -12.82
N LEU A 206 -28.65 4.05 -13.04
CA LEU A 206 -28.20 3.17 -11.97
C LEU A 206 -27.21 3.85 -11.02
N ILE A 207 -26.24 4.61 -11.56
CA ILE A 207 -25.29 5.40 -10.74
C ILE A 207 -26.05 6.36 -9.83
N HIS A 208 -26.98 7.12 -10.39
CA HIS A 208 -27.80 8.06 -9.63
C HIS A 208 -28.65 7.34 -8.57
N GLN A 209 -29.25 6.21 -8.93
CA GLN A 209 -30.07 5.40 -8.02
C GLN A 209 -29.27 4.89 -6.82
N GLU A 210 -28.07 4.32 -7.04
CA GLU A 210 -27.25 3.79 -5.95
C GLU A 210 -26.67 4.90 -5.07
N ALA A 211 -26.30 6.04 -5.65
CA ALA A 211 -25.93 7.24 -4.88
C ALA A 211 -27.09 7.71 -3.98
N THR A 212 -28.30 7.77 -4.53
CA THR A 212 -29.51 8.16 -3.77
C THR A 212 -29.78 7.20 -2.62
N ARG A 213 -29.71 5.89 -2.89
CA ARG A 213 -29.90 4.86 -1.86
C ARG A 213 -28.85 4.97 -0.75
N ALA A 214 -27.58 5.19 -1.11
CA ALA A 214 -26.51 5.34 -0.13
C ALA A 214 -26.72 6.57 0.77
N ALA A 215 -27.09 7.72 0.19
CA ALA A 215 -27.41 8.93 0.95
C ALA A 215 -28.54 8.71 1.96
N GLN A 216 -29.63 8.07 1.53
CA GLN A 216 -30.78 7.73 2.37
C GLN A 216 -30.41 6.74 3.48
N THR A 217 -29.57 5.75 3.18
CA THR A 217 -29.15 4.73 4.14
C THR A 217 -28.33 5.34 5.28
N VAL A 218 -27.49 6.33 4.97
CA VAL A 218 -26.71 7.07 5.97
C VAL A 218 -27.54 8.10 6.73
N GLY A 219 -28.69 8.50 6.18
CA GLY A 219 -29.56 9.52 6.78
C GLY A 219 -29.11 10.95 6.50
N LEU A 220 -28.50 11.21 5.33
CA LEU A 220 -28.21 12.57 4.88
C LEU A 220 -29.53 13.36 4.73
N ASP A 221 -29.53 14.62 5.15
CA ASP A 221 -30.69 15.52 4.98
C ASP A 221 -30.97 15.81 3.50
N GLY A 222 -32.14 16.38 3.17
CA GLY A 222 -32.57 16.53 1.77
C GLY A 222 -31.58 17.29 0.88
N ASP A 223 -31.05 18.42 1.37
CA ASP A 223 -30.13 19.26 0.61
C ASP A 223 -28.74 18.62 0.49
N GLN A 224 -28.25 17.99 1.57
CA GLN A 224 -26.98 17.26 1.55
C GLN A 224 -27.06 16.01 0.68
N ALA A 225 -28.17 15.26 0.74
CA ALA A 225 -28.41 14.08 -0.08
C ALA A 225 -28.43 14.46 -1.56
N HIS A 226 -29.14 15.54 -1.93
CA HIS A 226 -29.17 16.04 -3.30
C HIS A 226 -27.76 16.44 -3.78
N SER A 227 -27.06 17.27 -2.99
CA SER A 227 -25.71 17.73 -3.30
C SER A 227 -24.72 16.57 -3.44
N PHE A 228 -24.80 15.57 -2.56
CA PHE A 228 -24.00 14.35 -2.63
C PHE A 228 -24.26 13.59 -3.92
N VAL A 229 -25.52 13.31 -4.27
CA VAL A 229 -25.87 12.54 -5.47
C VAL A 229 -25.37 13.22 -6.74
N GLU A 230 -25.55 14.54 -6.84
CA GLU A 230 -25.09 15.32 -7.99
C GLU A 230 -23.56 15.27 -8.14
N HIS A 231 -22.82 15.56 -7.06
CA HIS A 231 -21.36 15.61 -7.10
C HIS A 231 -20.75 14.21 -7.25
N PHE A 232 -21.32 13.19 -6.61
CA PHE A 232 -20.86 11.81 -6.74
C PHE A 232 -21.05 11.31 -8.17
N THR A 233 -22.20 11.56 -8.78
CA THR A 233 -22.46 11.21 -10.19
C THR A 233 -21.49 11.93 -11.12
N THR A 234 -21.27 13.23 -10.89
CA THR A 234 -20.30 14.03 -11.66
C THR A 234 -18.87 13.49 -11.54
N LEU A 235 -18.44 13.11 -10.33
CA LEU A 235 -17.13 12.51 -10.11
C LEU A 235 -16.97 11.19 -10.87
N ILE A 236 -17.98 10.31 -10.85
CA ILE A 236 -17.94 9.06 -11.62
C ILE A 236 -17.88 9.34 -13.12
N LEU A 237 -18.55 10.37 -13.62
CA LEU A 237 -18.49 10.72 -15.04
C LEU A 237 -17.08 11.18 -15.46
N HIS A 238 -16.38 11.91 -14.59
CA HIS A 238 -15.02 12.37 -14.85
C HIS A 238 -13.96 11.29 -14.65
N ASP A 239 -14.16 10.35 -13.72
CA ASP A 239 -13.20 9.31 -13.39
C ASP A 239 -13.86 7.93 -13.22
N ALA A 240 -14.60 7.51 -14.25
CA ALA A 240 -15.22 6.18 -14.30
C ALA A 240 -14.18 5.06 -14.14
N ARG A 241 -12.94 5.32 -14.59
CA ARG A 241 -11.84 4.35 -14.57
C ARG A 241 -11.42 4.00 -13.15
N SER A 242 -11.34 4.95 -12.23
CA SER A 242 -10.96 4.68 -10.84
C SER A 242 -11.91 3.66 -10.17
N LEU A 243 -13.21 3.81 -10.37
CA LEU A 243 -14.19 2.87 -9.84
C LEU A 243 -14.21 1.54 -10.61
N ALA A 244 -14.07 1.57 -11.94
CA ALA A 244 -13.97 0.37 -12.77
C ALA A 244 -12.85 -0.57 -12.31
N ARG A 245 -11.72 0.01 -11.89
CA ARG A 245 -10.56 -0.74 -11.37
C ARG A 245 -10.86 -1.48 -10.06
N SER A 246 -11.89 -1.08 -9.32
CA SER A 246 -12.30 -1.75 -8.08
C SER A 246 -13.30 -2.90 -8.29
N ALA A 247 -13.81 -3.08 -9.52
CA ALA A 247 -14.74 -4.13 -9.87
C ALA A 247 -14.11 -5.53 -9.68
N PRO A 248 -14.90 -6.57 -9.37
CA PRO A 248 -14.40 -7.94 -9.34
C PRO A 248 -13.83 -8.29 -10.71
N ILE A 249 -12.65 -8.89 -10.71
CA ILE A 249 -12.15 -9.57 -11.90
C ILE A 249 -12.96 -10.86 -11.98
N GLU A 250 -13.84 -10.98 -12.97
CA GLU A 250 -14.50 -12.24 -13.27
C GLU A 250 -13.40 -13.28 -13.48
N ARG A 251 -13.35 -14.29 -12.59
CA ARG A 251 -12.51 -15.46 -12.84
C ARG A 251 -13.13 -16.15 -14.03
N VAL A 252 -12.45 -16.08 -15.17
CA VAL A 252 -12.79 -16.94 -16.32
C VAL A 252 -12.54 -18.37 -15.84
N GLU A 253 -13.60 -19.06 -15.44
CA GLU A 253 -13.55 -20.49 -15.22
C GLU A 253 -13.25 -21.14 -16.58
N ALA A 254 -12.07 -21.74 -16.68
CA ALA A 254 -11.57 -22.43 -17.88
C ALA A 254 -12.12 -23.85 -17.98
#